data_AF-A0A1I0QCH8-F1
#
_entry.id   AF-A0A1I0QCH8-F1
#
_cell.length_a   1.000
_cell.length_b   1.000
_cell.length_c   1.000
_cell.angle_alpha   90.00
_cell.angle_beta   90.00
_cell.angle_gamma   90.00
#
_symmetry.space_group_name_H-M   'P 1'
#
loop_
_entity.id
_entity.type
_entity.pdbx_description
1 polymer ?
#
loop_
_entity_poly.entity_id
_entity_poly.type
_entity_poly.pdbx_seq_one_letter_code
_entity_poly.pdbx_strand_id
1 'polypeptide(L)'
;MITKINWFGIENLMYYKGKNKKMMAPPEALHFAREMTFPNHEAFNRLAKIWFEDKTIFQYKIDGELTSHEVYMIGDRLSETRLTLTLWVDEGDKGVPVARAYQTKRDIYIMQAYEEKNYYYKPSKAQIQEIFNYLFDNPNRLEINRFER
;
A
#
# COMPACT_ATOMS: atom_id res chain seq x y z
N MET A 1 6.69 10.53 6.15
CA MET A 1 6.35 11.82 5.49
C MET A 1 4.96 11.67 4.89
N ILE A 2 4.02 12.56 5.24
CA ILE A 2 2.65 12.54 4.70
C ILE A 2 2.62 13.40 3.45
N THR A 3 2.05 12.89 2.35
CA THR A 3 1.80 13.69 1.14
C THR A 3 0.33 13.59 0.78
N LYS A 4 -0.28 14.74 0.45
CA LYS A 4 -1.66 14.83 -0.07
C LYS A 4 -1.60 15.21 -1.55
N ILE A 5 -2.38 14.53 -2.38
CA ILE A 5 -2.46 14.76 -3.83
C ILE A 5 -3.94 14.76 -4.19
N ASN A 6 -4.47 15.90 -4.65
CA ASN A 6 -5.82 16.14 -5.18
C ASN A 6 -7.02 15.54 -4.39
N TRP A 7 -7.07 14.22 -4.21
CA TRP A 7 -8.13 13.45 -3.58
C TRP A 7 -7.63 12.26 -2.72
N PHE A 8 -6.32 11.98 -2.63
CA PHE A 8 -5.76 10.91 -1.78
C PHE A 8 -4.47 11.30 -1.04
N GLY A 9 -4.17 10.57 0.02
CA GLY A 9 -2.96 10.71 0.82
C GLY A 9 -2.16 9.42 0.93
N ILE A 10 -0.85 9.59 1.13
CA ILE A 10 0.10 8.49 1.34
C ILE A 10 0.94 8.80 2.57
N GLU A 11 1.07 7.82 3.44
CA GLU A 11 1.98 7.83 4.58
C GLU A 11 2.92 6.64 4.51
N ASN A 12 4.21 6.92 4.39
CA ASN A 12 5.24 5.92 4.55
C ASN A 12 5.33 5.46 6.01
N LEU A 13 5.24 4.15 6.22
CA LEU A 13 5.25 3.55 7.56
C LEU A 13 6.60 2.95 7.95
N MET A 14 7.53 2.79 7.00
CA MET A 14 8.82 2.13 7.23
C MET A 14 9.87 3.12 7.73
N TYR A 15 10.61 2.69 8.74
CA TYR A 15 11.77 3.40 9.24
C TYR A 15 12.84 2.46 9.81
N TYR A 16 14.09 2.93 9.82
CA TYR A 16 15.20 2.25 10.50
C TYR A 16 15.30 2.70 11.95
N LYS A 17 15.35 1.75 12.89
CA LYS A 17 15.53 2.02 14.32
C LYS A 17 16.90 1.55 14.82
N GLY A 18 17.59 2.44 15.53
CA GLY A 18 18.82 2.17 16.25
C GLY A 18 20.04 1.94 15.35
N LYS A 19 21.21 1.74 15.96
CA LYS A 19 22.51 1.62 15.28
C LYS A 19 22.57 0.43 14.31
N ASN A 20 21.84 -0.63 14.59
CA ASN A 20 21.79 -1.83 13.75
C ASN A 20 20.86 -1.69 12.53
N LYS A 21 20.26 -0.50 12.31
CA LYS A 21 19.34 -0.22 11.19
C LYS A 21 18.26 -1.31 11.05
N LYS A 22 17.63 -1.68 12.17
CA LYS A 22 16.52 -2.63 12.12
C LYS A 22 15.32 -1.96 11.44
N MET A 23 14.76 -2.60 10.41
CA MET A 23 13.53 -2.12 9.77
C MET A 23 12.34 -2.29 10.73
N MET A 24 11.57 -1.23 10.87
CA MET A 24 10.41 -1.14 11.75
C MET A 24 9.26 -0.43 11.03
N ALA A 25 8.04 -0.70 11.48
CA ALA A 25 6.80 0.00 11.13
C ALA A 25 5.83 -0.10 12.33
N PRO A 26 4.66 0.57 12.33
CA PRO A 26 3.61 0.34 13.32
C PRO A 26 3.30 -1.17 13.42
N PRO A 27 3.13 -1.72 14.64
CA PRO A 27 3.02 -3.17 14.84
C PRO A 27 1.91 -3.84 14.01
N GLU A 28 0.73 -3.23 13.96
CA GLU A 28 -0.44 -3.72 13.23
C GLU A 28 -0.15 -3.80 11.72
N ALA A 29 0.25 -2.68 11.10
CA ALA A 29 0.62 -2.64 9.69
C ALA A 29 1.77 -3.58 9.34
N LEU A 30 2.76 -3.73 10.22
CA LEU A 30 3.89 -4.65 10.03
C LEU A 30 3.44 -6.12 10.09
N HIS A 31 2.52 -6.43 11.00
CA HIS A 31 1.95 -7.75 11.14
C HIS A 31 1.13 -8.12 9.90
N PHE A 32 0.19 -7.24 9.51
CA PHE A 32 -0.59 -7.39 8.29
C PHE A 32 0.30 -7.61 7.07
N ALA A 33 1.32 -6.75 6.88
CA ALA A 33 2.21 -6.87 5.73
C ALA A 33 2.98 -8.19 5.70
N ARG A 34 3.40 -8.71 6.86
CA ARG A 34 4.02 -10.03 6.95
C ARG A 34 3.04 -11.12 6.59
N GLU A 35 1.83 -11.11 7.13
CA GLU A 35 0.83 -12.13 6.84
C GLU A 35 0.47 -12.18 5.36
N MET A 36 0.39 -11.04 4.68
CA MET A 36 0.04 -10.98 3.27
C MET A 36 1.17 -11.41 2.33
N THR A 37 2.44 -11.25 2.72
CA THR A 37 3.58 -11.65 1.88
C THR A 37 4.18 -13.01 2.23
N PHE A 38 3.90 -13.52 3.44
CA PHE A 38 4.43 -14.79 3.95
C PHE A 38 4.06 -16.01 3.09
N PRO A 39 2.81 -16.18 2.59
CA PRO A 39 2.43 -17.35 1.79
C PRO A 39 3.26 -17.55 0.52
N ASN A 40 3.87 -16.48 0.00
CA ASN A 40 4.67 -16.51 -1.23
C ASN A 40 6.18 -16.41 -0.98
N HIS A 41 6.62 -16.42 0.29
CA HIS A 41 8.00 -16.08 0.69
C HIS A 41 8.49 -14.74 0.12
N GLU A 42 7.57 -13.83 -0.19
CA GLU A 42 7.92 -12.51 -0.71
C GLU A 42 8.47 -11.67 0.45
N ALA A 43 9.74 -11.27 0.33
CA ALA A 43 10.30 -10.23 1.19
C ALA A 43 9.64 -8.90 0.80
N PHE A 44 9.30 -8.06 1.78
CA PHE A 44 8.87 -6.69 1.52
C PHE A 44 9.84 -5.71 2.19
N ASN A 45 10.03 -4.57 1.54
CA ASN A 45 10.85 -3.49 2.05
C ASN A 45 10.22 -2.12 1.81
N ARG A 46 8.96 -2.07 1.36
CA ARG A 46 8.12 -0.88 1.23
C ARG A 46 6.78 -1.15 1.90
N LEU A 47 6.33 -0.23 2.75
CA LEU A 47 5.02 -0.28 3.38
C LEU A 47 4.52 1.16 3.58
N ALA A 48 3.33 1.44 3.06
CA ALA A 48 2.67 2.73 3.22
C ALA A 48 1.17 2.56 3.44
N LYS A 49 0.56 3.50 4.16
CA LYS A 49 -0.89 3.63 4.27
C LYS A 49 -1.41 4.57 3.18
N ILE A 50 -2.53 4.21 2.58
CA ILE A 50 -3.24 4.98 1.55
C ILE A 50 -4.62 5.35 2.10
N TRP A 51 -5.07 6.58 1.86
CA TRP A 51 -6.44 6.99 2.18
C TRP A 51 -6.96 8.00 1.17
N PHE A 52 -8.28 8.07 0.99
CA PHE A 52 -8.89 9.18 0.24
C PHE A 52 -9.23 10.32 1.20
N GLU A 53 -9.21 11.56 0.73
CA GLU A 53 -9.50 12.72 1.59
C GLU A 53 -10.93 12.72 2.14
N ASP A 54 -11.87 12.21 1.35
CA ASP A 54 -13.26 11.97 1.74
C ASP A 54 -13.44 10.73 2.62
N LYS A 55 -12.37 9.98 2.90
CA LYS A 55 -12.32 8.74 3.68
C LYS A 55 -13.17 7.60 3.10
N THR A 56 -13.56 7.66 1.82
CA THR A 56 -14.49 6.68 1.22
C THR A 56 -13.80 5.43 0.64
N ILE A 57 -12.47 5.35 0.67
CA ILE A 57 -11.72 4.25 0.06
C ILE A 57 -12.11 2.88 0.65
N PHE A 58 -12.54 1.93 -0.21
CA PHE A 58 -12.89 0.54 0.13
C PHE A 58 -13.83 0.38 1.33
N GLN A 59 -14.89 1.18 1.40
CA GLN A 59 -15.89 1.06 2.48
C GLN A 59 -16.89 -0.07 2.24
N TYR A 60 -17.34 -0.71 3.33
CA TYR A 60 -18.53 -1.56 3.34
C TYR A 60 -19.73 -0.85 3.93
N LYS A 61 -20.89 -1.45 3.68
CA LYS A 61 -22.11 -1.18 4.43
C LYS A 61 -22.42 -2.38 5.31
N ILE A 62 -22.30 -2.23 6.63
CA ILE A 62 -22.65 -3.25 7.62
C ILE A 62 -23.80 -2.68 8.45
N ASP A 63 -24.93 -3.40 8.51
CA ASP A 63 -26.11 -3.02 9.29
C ASP A 63 -26.64 -1.59 9.04
N GLY A 64 -26.44 -1.08 7.83
CA GLY A 64 -26.86 0.27 7.45
C GLY A 64 -25.78 1.35 7.61
N GLU A 65 -24.69 1.06 8.31
CA GLU A 65 -23.58 1.98 8.57
C GLU A 65 -22.39 1.72 7.63
N LEU A 66 -21.61 2.77 7.37
CA LEU A 66 -20.40 2.68 6.55
C LEU A 66 -19.18 2.41 7.44
N THR A 67 -18.45 1.34 7.15
CA THR A 67 -17.18 1.00 7.81
C THR A 67 -16.02 1.21 6.85
N SER A 68 -14.97 1.88 7.34
CA SER A 68 -13.73 2.10 6.59
C SER A 68 -12.68 1.06 6.92
N HIS A 69 -12.00 0.56 5.89
CA HIS A 69 -10.85 -0.31 6.05
C HIS A 69 -9.53 0.44 5.95
N GLU A 70 -8.50 -0.12 6.56
CA GLU A 70 -7.15 0.34 6.31
C GLU A 70 -6.68 -0.18 4.97
N VAL A 71 -5.98 0.68 4.23
CA VAL A 71 -5.51 0.36 2.89
C VAL A 71 -4.01 0.52 2.88
N TYR A 72 -3.33 -0.55 2.51
CA TYR A 72 -1.88 -0.66 2.58
C TYR A 72 -1.30 -0.84 1.18
N MET A 73 -0.27 -0.06 0.88
CA MET A 73 0.64 -0.33 -0.23
C MET A 73 1.82 -1.13 0.30
N ILE A 74 1.91 -2.39 -0.11
CA ILE A 74 3.02 -3.28 0.25
C ILE A 74 3.88 -3.48 -1.00
N GLY A 75 5.18 -3.39 -0.86
CA GLY A 75 6.06 -3.55 -2.00
C GLY A 75 7.44 -4.07 -1.68
N ASP A 76 8.10 -4.46 -2.75
CA ASP A 76 9.49 -4.88 -2.74
C ASP A 76 10.27 -4.20 -3.85
N ARG A 77 11.36 -3.56 -3.45
CA ARG A 77 12.38 -3.06 -4.36
C ARG A 77 13.54 -4.06 -4.40
N LEU A 78 13.59 -4.84 -5.49
CA LEU A 78 14.66 -5.80 -5.75
C LEU A 78 15.93 -5.15 -6.33
N SER A 79 15.77 -4.04 -7.06
CA SER A 79 16.87 -3.24 -7.61
C SER A 79 16.41 -1.80 -7.86
N GLU A 80 17.33 -0.92 -8.24
CA GLU A 80 16.99 0.48 -8.60
C GLU A 80 15.92 0.60 -9.70
N THR A 81 15.77 -0.43 -10.54
CA THR A 81 14.87 -0.43 -11.71
C THR A 81 13.76 -1.48 -11.61
N ARG A 82 13.62 -2.14 -10.46
CA ARG A 82 12.61 -3.17 -10.22
C ARG A 82 11.92 -2.90 -8.90
N LEU A 83 10.71 -2.36 -9.00
CA LEU A 83 9.82 -2.11 -7.87
C LEU A 83 8.49 -2.79 -8.16
N THR A 84 8.07 -3.66 -7.24
CA THR A 84 6.75 -4.27 -7.24
C THR A 84 5.94 -3.67 -6.11
N LEU A 85 4.71 -3.28 -6.40
CA LEU A 85 3.76 -2.68 -5.46
C LEU A 85 2.45 -3.46 -5.54
N THR A 86 1.85 -3.76 -4.40
CA THR A 86 0.50 -4.34 -4.31
C THR A 86 -0.32 -3.50 -3.34
N LEU A 87 -1.49 -3.08 -3.79
CA LEU A 87 -2.49 -2.40 -2.99
C LEU A 87 -3.36 -3.45 -2.30
N TRP A 88 -3.47 -3.36 -0.98
CA TRP A 88 -4.20 -4.29 -0.12
C TRP A 88 -5.23 -3.55 0.72
N VAL A 89 -6.34 -4.21 0.99
CA VAL A 89 -7.35 -3.78 1.96
C VAL A 89 -7.26 -4.70 3.16
N ASP A 90 -7.14 -4.11 4.36
CA ASP A 90 -7.20 -4.81 5.63
C ASP A 90 -8.66 -4.88 6.11
N GLU A 91 -9.25 -6.06 6.01
CA GLU A 91 -10.64 -6.31 6.41
C GLU A 91 -10.78 -6.69 7.88
N GLY A 92 -9.68 -6.70 8.64
CA GLY A 92 -9.61 -7.08 10.04
C GLY A 92 -9.38 -8.58 10.24
N ASP A 93 -10.10 -9.44 9.52
CA ASP A 93 -9.94 -10.90 9.58
C ASP A 93 -9.05 -11.47 8.46
N LYS A 94 -8.87 -10.70 7.38
CA LYS A 94 -8.00 -11.05 6.24
C LYS A 94 -7.56 -9.81 5.47
N GLY A 95 -6.55 -9.97 4.63
CA GLY A 95 -6.20 -8.98 3.62
C GLY A 95 -6.67 -9.37 2.23
N VAL A 96 -7.19 -8.39 1.48
CA VAL A 96 -7.63 -8.57 0.11
C VAL A 96 -6.70 -7.80 -0.83
N PRO A 97 -6.00 -8.48 -1.77
CA PRO A 97 -5.25 -7.78 -2.80
C PRO A 97 -6.26 -7.13 -3.74
N VAL A 98 -5.96 -5.90 -4.16
CA VAL A 98 -6.84 -5.08 -5.01
C VAL A 98 -6.22 -4.91 -6.39
N ALA A 99 -4.93 -4.62 -6.41
CA ALA A 99 -4.18 -4.38 -7.62
C ALA A 99 -2.70 -4.57 -7.33
N ARG A 100 -1.97 -5.08 -8.31
CA ARG A 100 -0.53 -5.23 -8.28
C ARG A 100 0.03 -4.48 -9.47
N ALA A 101 1.11 -3.74 -9.25
CA ALA A 101 1.86 -3.10 -10.29
C ALA A 101 3.34 -3.46 -10.18
N TYR A 102 4.02 -3.58 -11.32
CA TYR A 102 5.45 -3.75 -11.37
C TYR A 102 6.07 -2.79 -12.39
N GLN A 103 7.14 -2.13 -11.97
CA GLN A 103 7.95 -1.28 -12.82
C GLN A 103 9.18 -2.05 -13.28
N THR A 104 9.42 -1.98 -14.58
CA THR A 104 10.68 -2.39 -15.21
C THR A 104 11.39 -1.16 -15.77
N LYS A 105 12.59 -1.32 -16.34
CA LYS A 105 13.36 -0.22 -16.95
C LYS A 105 12.60 0.58 -18.03
N ARG A 106 11.55 0.01 -18.63
CA ARG A 106 10.86 0.60 -19.80
C ARG A 106 9.38 0.85 -19.56
N ASP A 107 8.73 0.03 -18.72
CA ASP A 107 7.27 0.01 -18.62
C ASP A 107 6.79 -0.21 -17.19
N ILE A 108 5.62 0.36 -16.88
CA ILE A 108 4.82 0.09 -15.69
C ILE A 108 3.65 -0.78 -16.12
N TYR A 109 3.50 -1.94 -15.49
CA TYR A 109 2.39 -2.85 -15.75
C TYR A 109 1.50 -2.89 -14.52
N ILE A 110 0.21 -2.58 -14.70
CA ILE A 110 -0.78 -2.59 -13.62
C ILE A 110 -1.80 -3.68 -13.91
N MET A 111 -1.88 -4.65 -13.00
CA MET A 111 -2.84 -5.73 -13.02
C MET A 111 -3.81 -5.52 -11.88
N GLN A 112 -5.10 -5.47 -12.19
CA GLN A 112 -6.11 -5.48 -11.15
C GLN A 112 -6.28 -6.90 -10.64
N ALA A 113 -6.02 -7.07 -9.35
CA ALA A 113 -6.27 -8.30 -8.63
C ALA A 113 -7.59 -8.08 -7.92
N TYR A 114 -8.71 -8.08 -8.64
CA TYR A 114 -10.01 -8.06 -7.98
C TYR A 114 -10.56 -9.47 -7.97
N GLU A 115 -10.48 -10.12 -6.80
CA GLU A 115 -11.52 -11.08 -6.43
C GLU A 115 -12.85 -10.32 -6.27
N GLU A 116 -13.95 -10.97 -6.64
CA GLU A 116 -15.30 -10.43 -6.80
C GLU A 116 -15.93 -9.97 -5.48
N LYS A 117 -15.34 -8.98 -4.79
CA LYS A 117 -15.92 -8.36 -3.60
C LYS A 117 -16.65 -7.06 -3.92
N ASN A 118 -17.88 -6.99 -3.42
CA ASN A 118 -18.75 -5.81 -3.53
C ASN A 118 -18.47 -4.83 -2.40
N TYR A 119 -17.57 -3.87 -2.63
CA TYR A 119 -17.41 -2.69 -1.78
C TYR A 119 -18.49 -1.66 -2.14
N TYR A 120 -18.99 -0.93 -1.14
CA TYR A 120 -19.96 0.16 -1.36
C TYR A 120 -19.29 1.33 -2.10
N TYR A 121 -18.07 1.68 -1.71
CA TYR A 121 -17.20 2.59 -2.44
C TYR A 121 -15.93 1.87 -2.89
N LYS A 122 -15.78 1.74 -4.21
CA LYS A 122 -14.62 1.12 -4.85
C LYS A 122 -13.90 2.16 -5.71
N PRO A 123 -12.58 2.35 -5.53
CA PRO A 123 -11.77 3.14 -6.45
C PRO A 123 -11.94 2.66 -7.89
N SER A 124 -12.13 3.61 -8.80
CA SER A 124 -12.14 3.32 -10.23
C SER A 124 -10.76 2.83 -10.70
N LYS A 125 -10.72 2.19 -11.88
CA LYS A 125 -9.46 1.77 -12.50
C LYS A 125 -8.49 2.94 -12.68
N ALA A 126 -9.01 4.11 -13.05
CA ALA A 126 -8.22 5.33 -13.25
C ALA A 126 -7.62 5.83 -11.93
N GLN A 127 -8.38 5.82 -10.83
CA GLN A 127 -7.87 6.21 -9.51
C GLN A 127 -6.76 5.29 -9.03
N ILE A 128 -6.92 3.97 -9.20
CA ILE A 128 -5.86 2.99 -8.87
C ILE A 128 -4.60 3.24 -9.70
N GLN A 129 -4.78 3.48 -11.00
CA GLN A 129 -3.67 3.81 -11.91
C GLN A 129 -2.94 5.08 -11.45
N GLU A 130 -3.68 6.12 -11.05
CA GLU A 130 -3.12 7.39 -10.57
C GLU A 130 -2.29 7.18 -9.28
N ILE A 131 -2.77 6.37 -8.33
CA ILE A 131 -2.03 6.02 -7.11
C ILE A 131 -0.69 5.35 -7.46
N PHE A 132 -0.70 4.35 -8.34
CA PHE A 132 0.53 3.65 -8.73
C PHE A 132 1.48 4.54 -9.51
N ASN A 133 0.99 5.27 -10.52
CA ASN A 133 1.81 6.18 -11.32
C ASN A 133 2.50 7.19 -10.41
N TYR A 134 1.76 7.82 -9.50
CA TYR A 134 2.35 8.75 -8.54
C TYR A 134 3.47 8.10 -7.72
N LEU A 135 3.28 6.89 -7.22
CA LEU A 135 4.29 6.18 -6.42
C LEU A 135 5.52 5.77 -7.24
N PHE A 136 5.36 5.45 -8.52
CA PHE A 136 6.48 5.17 -9.42
C PHE A 136 7.24 6.42 -9.85
N ASP A 137 6.55 7.55 -9.99
CA ASP A 137 7.15 8.86 -10.25
C ASP A 137 7.83 9.44 -9.01
N ASN A 138 7.38 9.04 -7.81
CA ASN A 138 7.86 9.52 -6.52
C ASN A 138 8.29 8.36 -5.60
N PRO A 139 9.27 7.52 -6.02
CA PRO A 139 9.64 6.32 -5.27
C PRO A 139 10.21 6.64 -3.87
N ASN A 140 10.78 7.84 -3.70
CA ASN A 140 11.23 8.38 -2.42
C ASN A 140 10.11 8.43 -1.36
N ARG A 141 8.85 8.48 -1.76
CA ARG A 141 7.71 8.44 -0.85
C ARG A 141 7.56 7.10 -0.15
N LEU A 142 8.15 6.03 -0.69
CA LEU A 142 8.14 4.69 -0.08
C LEU A 142 9.49 4.30 0.52
N GLU A 143 10.54 5.11 0.36
CA GLU A 143 11.88 4.81 0.87
C GLU A 143 11.89 4.71 2.40
N ILE A 144 12.65 3.76 2.94
CA ILE A 144 12.69 3.53 4.38
C ILE A 144 13.32 4.75 5.06
N ASN A 145 12.54 5.41 5.93
CA ASN A 145 13.01 6.63 6.58
C ASN A 145 14.15 6.33 7.55
N ARG A 146 15.12 7.24 7.65
CA ARG A 146 16.11 7.19 8.73
C ARG A 146 15.48 7.82 9.97
N PHE A 147 15.29 7.02 11.02
CA PHE A 147 14.89 7.56 12.31
C PHE A 147 16.16 7.96 13.06
N GLU A 148 16.62 9.19 12.79
CA GLU A 148 17.65 9.84 13.59
C GLU A 148 16.97 10.39 14.85
N ARG A 149 17.04 9.63 15.94
CA ARG A 149 16.82 10.14 17.30
C ARG A 149 18.15 10.14 18.02
#